data_AF-A0A6D2KY27-F1
#
_entry.id   AF-A0A6D2KY27-F1
#
_cell.length_a   1.000
_cell.length_b   1.000
_cell.length_c   1.000
_cell.angle_alpha   90.00
_cell.angle_beta   90.00
_cell.angle_gamma   90.00
#
_symmetry.space_group_name_H-M   'P 1'
#
loop_
_entity.id
_entity.type
_entity.pdbx_description
1 polymer ?
#
loop_
_entity_poly.entity_id
_entity_poly.type
_entity_poly.pdbx_seq_one_letter_code
_entity_poly.pdbx_strand_id
1 'polypeptide(L)'
;MAAPPQYLDQYENPYFLHSFDHAGLILVSDRLQSGADFHSWRRSVRMALNVRNKLGFIDGNDSETSADHRDAGSWSRCNDMVATWL
;
A
#
# COMPACT_ATOMS: atom_id res chain seq x y z
N MET A 1 -12.71 11.96 -34.70
CA MET A 1 -12.48 10.64 -34.08
C MET A 1 -12.13 10.88 -32.62
N ALA A 2 -13.00 10.50 -31.69
CA ALA A 2 -12.67 10.54 -30.26
C ALA A 2 -11.74 9.35 -29.94
N ALA A 3 -10.67 9.58 -29.19
CA ALA A 3 -9.81 8.50 -28.72
C ALA A 3 -10.64 7.52 -27.87
N PRO A 4 -10.40 6.20 -27.96
CA PRO A 4 -11.07 5.24 -27.09
C PRO A 4 -10.79 5.61 -25.63
N PRO A 5 -11.76 5.40 -24.71
CA PRO A 5 -11.53 5.65 -23.29
C PRO A 5 -10.32 4.84 -22.86
N GLN A 6 -9.28 5.53 -22.42
CA GLN A 6 -8.16 4.86 -21.77
C GLN A 6 -8.70 4.33 -20.46
N TYR A 7 -8.90 3.01 -20.40
CA TYR A 7 -9.11 2.33 -19.14
C TYR A 7 -7.80 2.45 -18.36
N LEU A 8 -7.72 3.46 -17.51
CA LEU A 8 -6.62 3.58 -16.58
C LEU A 8 -6.73 2.39 -15.64
N ASP A 9 -5.74 1.50 -15.63
CA ASP A 9 -5.70 0.45 -14.63
C ASP A 9 -5.41 1.13 -13.28
N GLN A 10 -6.48 1.29 -12.50
CA GLN A 10 -6.42 1.96 -11.21
C GLN A 10 -5.48 1.24 -10.24
N TYR A 11 -5.20 -0.05 -10.47
CA TYR A 11 -4.25 -0.85 -9.68
C TYR A 11 -2.79 -0.53 -10.00
N GLU A 12 -2.48 0.12 -11.13
CA GLU A 12 -1.14 0.64 -11.42
C GLU A 12 -0.80 1.89 -10.58
N ASN A 13 -1.82 2.58 -10.04
CA ASN A 13 -1.60 3.73 -9.17
C ASN A 13 -1.32 3.30 -7.71
N PRO A 14 -0.11 3.53 -7.17
CA PRO A 14 0.22 3.16 -5.80
C PRO A 14 -0.62 3.93 -4.75
N TYR A 15 -1.22 5.06 -5.13
CA TYR A 15 -2.06 5.90 -4.25
C TYR A 15 -3.55 5.58 -4.33
N PHE A 16 -3.93 4.57 -5.11
CA PHE A 16 -5.31 4.09 -5.14
C PHE A 16 -5.60 3.21 -3.92
N LEU A 17 -6.71 3.49 -3.23
CA LEU A 17 -7.28 2.64 -2.20
C LEU A 17 -8.49 1.91 -2.76
N HIS A 18 -8.46 0.59 -2.70
CA HIS A 18 -9.60 -0.23 -3.09
C HIS A 18 -10.74 -0.08 -2.08
N SER A 19 -11.98 -0.36 -2.48
CA SER A 19 -13.15 -0.31 -1.58
C SER A 19 -13.06 -1.28 -0.38
N PHE A 20 -12.15 -2.24 -0.45
CA PHE A 20 -11.87 -3.21 0.61
C PHE A 20 -10.66 -2.82 1.48
N ASP A 21 -9.92 -1.77 1.11
CA ASP A 21 -8.81 -1.25 1.91
C ASP A 21 -9.38 -0.39 3.04
N HIS A 22 -9.49 -0.96 4.23
CA HIS A 22 -9.96 -0.28 5.43
C HIS A 22 -8.98 -0.46 6.60
N ALA A 23 -9.07 0.41 7.61
CA ALA A 23 -8.15 0.40 8.76
C ALA A 23 -8.12 -0.92 9.54
N GLY A 24 -9.25 -1.63 9.61
CA GLY A 24 -9.34 -2.93 10.31
C GLY A 24 -8.86 -4.15 9.51
N LEU A 25 -8.23 -3.97 8.35
CA LEU A 25 -7.81 -5.09 7.52
C LEU A 25 -6.58 -5.78 8.13
N ILE A 26 -6.67 -7.09 8.33
CA ILE A 26 -5.56 -7.93 8.79
C ILE A 26 -4.78 -8.42 7.57
N LEU A 27 -3.56 -7.92 7.34
CA LEU A 27 -2.71 -8.35 6.21
C LEU A 27 -2.16 -9.76 6.39
N VAL A 28 -1.76 -10.09 7.61
CA VAL A 28 -1.19 -11.39 7.99
C VAL A 28 -1.85 -11.81 9.30
N SER A 29 -2.50 -12.97 9.30
CA SER A 29 -3.20 -13.51 10.49
C SER A 29 -2.23 -13.91 11.60
N ASP A 30 -1.05 -14.36 11.22
CA ASP A 30 -0.01 -14.75 12.15
C ASP A 30 0.64 -13.50 12.74
N ARG A 31 0.40 -13.25 14.04
CA ARG A 31 1.03 -12.14 14.75
C ARG A 31 2.50 -12.46 15.02
N LEU A 32 3.35 -11.44 14.91
CA LEU A 32 4.75 -11.54 15.32
C LEU A 32 4.82 -11.77 16.84
N GLN A 33 5.35 -12.91 17.27
CA GLN A 33 5.45 -13.29 18.69
C GLN A 33 6.87 -13.13 19.24
N SER A 34 7.89 -13.28 18.40
CA SER A 34 9.29 -13.24 18.80
C SER A 34 10.20 -12.74 17.65
N GLY A 35 11.50 -12.66 17.91
CA GLY A 35 12.47 -12.39 16.84
C GLY A 35 12.64 -13.57 15.87
N ALA A 36 12.33 -14.80 16.29
CA ALA A 36 12.57 -16.00 15.48
C ALA A 36 11.62 -16.11 14.28
N ASP A 37 10.39 -15.62 14.41
CA ASP A 37 9.37 -15.59 13.38
C ASP A 37 9.42 -14.32 12.51
N PHE A 38 10.29 -13.36 12.82
CA PHE A 38 10.39 -12.08 12.11
C PHE A 38 10.62 -12.24 10.61
N HIS A 39 11.50 -13.15 10.18
CA HIS A 39 11.77 -13.34 8.75
C HIS A 39 10.54 -13.84 7.98
N SER A 40 9.81 -14.80 8.56
CA SER A 40 8.59 -15.34 7.98
C SER A 40 7.47 -14.30 7.97
N TRP A 41 7.26 -13.62 9.10
CA TRP A 41 6.27 -12.54 9.23
C TRP A 41 6.55 -11.40 8.24
N ARG A 42 7.79 -10.91 8.18
CA ARG A 42 8.22 -9.86 7.24
C ARG A 42 7.97 -10.28 5.80
N ARG A 43 8.25 -11.53 5.43
CA ARG A 43 7.98 -12.04 4.08
C ARG A 43 6.48 -12.00 3.77
N SER A 44 5.64 -12.48 4.68
CA SER A 44 4.18 -12.48 4.50
C SER A 44 3.60 -11.07 4.37
N VAL A 45 4.05 -10.13 5.22
CA VAL A 45 3.64 -8.71 5.15
C VAL A 45 4.02 -8.10 3.81
N ARG A 46 5.27 -8.30 3.35
CA ARG A 46 5.73 -7.80 2.05
C ARG A 46 4.90 -8.36 0.89
N MET A 47 4.57 -9.64 0.92
CA MET A 47 3.74 -10.27 -0.11
C MET A 47 2.32 -9.66 -0.11
N ALA A 48 1.71 -9.51 1.06
CA ALA A 48 0.37 -8.93 1.19
C ALA A 48 0.31 -7.48 0.70
N LEU A 49 1.32 -6.66 1.02
CA LEU A 49 1.44 -5.30 0.52
C LEU A 49 1.72 -5.25 -0.99
N ASN A 50 2.54 -6.16 -1.52
CA ASN A 50 2.86 -6.20 -2.95
C ASN A 50 1.63 -6.49 -3.81
N VAL A 51 0.78 -7.44 -3.40
CA VAL A 51 -0.48 -7.75 -4.09
C VAL A 51 -1.43 -6.55 -4.13
N ARG A 52 -1.30 -5.61 -3.18
CA ARG A 52 -2.10 -4.37 -3.13
C ARG A 52 -1.43 -3.16 -3.77
N ASN A 53 -0.24 -3.33 -4.36
CA ASN A 53 0.59 -2.24 -4.85
C ASN A 53 0.87 -1.17 -3.76
N LYS A 54 1.24 -1.64 -2.56
CA LYS A 54 1.55 -0.80 -1.38
C LYS A 54 2.93 -1.08 -0.79
N LEU A 55 3.71 -1.98 -1.41
CA LEU A 55 5.04 -2.34 -0.92
C LEU A 55 6.01 -1.14 -0.93
N GLY A 56 5.87 -0.22 -1.88
CA GLY A 56 6.75 0.95 -1.99
C GLY A 56 6.66 1.91 -0.81
N PHE A 57 5.56 1.90 -0.04
CA PHE A 57 5.42 2.69 1.20
C PHE A 57 6.36 2.23 2.32
N ILE A 58 6.69 0.93 2.37
CA ILE A 58 7.60 0.40 3.41
C ILE A 58 9.05 0.26 2.92
N ASP A 59 9.25 0.14 1.60
CA ASP A 59 10.58 0.08 0.99
C ASP A 59 11.18 1.46 0.69
N GLY A 60 10.38 2.52 0.83
CA GLY A 60 10.78 3.89 0.48
C GLY A 60 10.83 4.17 -1.03
N ASN A 61 10.34 3.24 -1.85
CA ASN A 61 10.24 3.43 -3.30
C ASN A 61 9.11 4.41 -3.67
N ASP A 62 8.03 4.43 -2.87
CA ASP A 62 6.97 5.44 -2.94
C ASP A 62 7.23 6.51 -1.87
N SER A 63 8.30 7.27 -2.06
CA SER A 63 8.72 8.30 -1.10
C SER A 63 7.68 9.41 -0.96
N GLU A 64 7.73 10.08 0.19
CA GLU A 64 6.87 11.22 0.50
C GLU A 64 6.95 12.26 -0.62
N THR A 65 5.81 12.47 -1.28
CA THR A 65 5.68 13.52 -2.29
C THR A 65 5.78 14.87 -1.60
N SER A 66 6.37 15.88 -2.24
CA SER A 66 6.41 17.24 -1.69
C SER A 66 5.01 17.73 -1.30
N ALA A 67 4.91 18.56 -0.27
CA ALA A 67 3.63 19.06 0.23
C ALA A 67 2.81 19.80 -0.86
N ASP A 68 3.48 20.38 -1.84
CA ASP A 68 2.86 21.07 -2.98
C ASP A 68 2.45 20.12 -4.13
N HIS A 69 2.79 18.83 -4.03
CA HIS A 69 2.43 17.85 -5.05
C HIS A 69 0.93 17.56 -4.99
N ARG A 70 0.28 17.53 -6.16
CA ARG A 70 -1.15 17.21 -6.30
C ARG A 70 -1.58 15.89 -5.63
N ASP A 71 -0.65 14.96 -5.49
CA ASP A 71 -0.91 13.63 -4.94
C ASP A 71 -0.55 13.50 -3.45
N ALA A 72 -0.08 14.57 -2.79
CA ALA A 72 0.35 14.54 -1.38
C ALA A 72 -0.73 14.05 -0.42
N GLY A 73 -1.98 14.51 -0.61
CA GLY A 73 -3.11 14.02 0.19
C GLY A 73 -3.46 12.54 -0.08
N SER A 74 -3.20 12.04 -1.29
CA SER A 74 -3.44 10.62 -1.62
C SER A 74 -2.32 9.73 -1.09
N TRP A 75 -1.08 10.18 -1.17
CA TRP A 75 0.07 9.53 -0.54
C TRP A 75 -0.12 9.44 0.98
N SER A 76 -0.45 10.55 1.65
CA SER A 76 -0.64 10.58 3.10
C SER A 76 -1.73 9.62 3.57
N ARG A 77 -2.89 9.59 2.89
CA ARG A 77 -3.96 8.63 3.21
C ARG A 77 -3.53 7.18 3.04
N CYS A 78 -2.78 6.87 1.98
CA CYS A 78 -2.27 5.51 1.76
C CYS A 78 -1.21 5.13 2.79
N ASN A 79 -0.32 6.05 3.13
CA ASN A 79 0.68 5.87 4.18
C ASN A 79 0.01 5.55 5.53
N ASP A 80 -1.00 6.34 5.91
CA ASP A 80 -1.76 6.10 7.14
C ASP A 80 -2.46 4.73 7.09
N MET A 81 -3.00 4.33 5.93
CA MET A 81 -3.62 3.02 5.79
C MET A 81 -2.63 1.87 5.94
N VAL A 82 -1.47 1.96 5.29
CA VAL A 82 -0.38 0.97 5.46
C VAL A 82 0.06 0.91 6.93
N ALA A 83 0.17 2.05 7.61
CA ALA A 83 0.51 2.10 9.03
C ALA A 83 -0.52 1.41 9.93
N THR A 84 -1.82 1.48 9.62
CA THR A 84 -2.85 0.77 10.40
C THR A 84 -2.82 -0.75 10.24
N TRP A 85 -2.19 -1.25 9.18
CA TRP A 85 -2.14 -2.68 8.86
C TRP A 85 -0.94 -3.42 9.45
N LEU A 86 0.08 -2.68 9.88
CA LEU A 86 1.32 -3.19 10.48
C LEU A 86 1.21 -3.22 12.01
#